data_AF-A0AAE1ZJ42-F1
#
_entry.id   AF-A0AAE1ZJ42-F1
#
_cell.length_a   1.000
_cell.length_b   1.000
_cell.length_c   1.000
_cell.angle_alpha   90.00
_cell.angle_beta   90.00
_cell.angle_gamma   90.00
#
_symmetry.space_group_name_H-M   'P 1'
#
loop_
_entity.id
_entity.type
_entity.pdbx_description
1 polymer ?
#
loop_
_entity_poly.entity_id
_entity_poly.type
_entity_poly.pdbx_seq_one_letter_code
_entity_poly.pdbx_strand_id
1 'polypeptide(L)'
;MSLLSIYLKNLLRNKRSVFTADFFVADCSEMILQQMLPRNALYDLVSCQFALHYAFESINQARRILSNISSLLRENGVFIATIPNAYEIVRRSNEALNVYVQNPSSQNDAREIKFGNPVYSVTFPATSFSIRRRRNQTNDAIEVTFPLFGAKYNFFLDGVVDCPEFVVYPPLLDRLAADYKLVPTQKPVSFAKNFYNTLCNRSSPQDPKILLKRMEALEPWHINHDYSCSNNAEYAHLIDHQNNSHNDSYSFGTLSKSDWEVTSMYSLVAYQKKSNKV
;
A
#
# COMPACT_ATOMS: atom_id res chain seq x y z
N MET A 1 36.83 4.92 36.09
CA MET A 1 35.58 4.13 35.93
C MET A 1 35.88 2.92 35.07
N SER A 2 35.55 1.70 35.50
CA SER A 2 35.84 0.49 34.70
C SER A 2 34.92 0.42 33.47
N LEU A 3 35.43 -0.17 32.37
CA LEU A 3 34.64 -0.49 31.17
C LEU A 3 33.37 -1.29 31.52
N LEU A 4 33.42 -2.11 32.56
CA LEU A 4 32.28 -2.85 33.09
C LEU A 4 31.18 -1.93 33.65
N SER A 5 31.55 -0.81 34.29
CA SER A 5 30.60 0.18 34.79
C SER A 5 29.91 0.96 33.66
N ILE A 6 30.62 1.23 32.56
CA ILE A 6 30.05 1.86 31.36
C ILE A 6 29.12 0.88 30.64
N TYR A 7 29.53 -0.39 30.51
CA TYR A 7 28.74 -1.46 29.92
C TYR A 7 27.45 -1.73 30.70
N LEU A 8 27.52 -1.81 32.03
CA LEU A 8 26.35 -1.97 32.90
C LEU A 8 25.44 -0.73 32.90
N LYS A 9 26.00 0.49 32.83
CA LYS A 9 25.20 1.72 32.65
C LYS A 9 24.50 1.77 31.30
N ASN A 10 25.11 1.24 30.23
CA ASN A 10 24.49 1.15 28.91
C ASN A 10 23.42 0.05 28.84
N LEU A 11 23.60 -1.07 29.55
CA LEU A 11 22.57 -2.11 29.73
C LEU A 11 21.37 -1.59 30.53
N LEU A 12 21.60 -0.78 31.56
CA LEU A 12 20.54 -0.14 32.36
C LEU A 12 19.83 1.00 31.59
N ARG A 13 20.54 1.72 30.71
CA ARG A 13 19.94 2.65 29.73
C ARG A 13 19.10 1.95 28.66
N ASN A 14 19.30 0.65 28.45
CA ASN A 14 18.57 -0.18 27.50
C ASN A 14 17.31 -0.85 28.07
N LYS A 15 16.85 -0.46 29.27
CA LYS A 15 15.41 -0.56 29.57
C LYS A 15 14.71 0.53 28.76
N ARG A 16 14.60 0.32 27.44
CA ARG A 16 13.63 1.08 26.64
C ARG A 16 12.30 0.89 27.34
N SER A 17 11.70 1.99 27.81
CA SER A 17 10.32 1.97 28.28
C SER A 17 9.49 1.34 27.17
N VAL A 18 9.07 0.10 27.37
CA VAL A 18 8.05 -0.51 26.52
C VAL A 18 6.78 0.29 26.79
N PHE A 19 6.06 0.68 25.74
CA PHE A 19 4.77 1.33 25.89
C PHE A 19 3.79 0.38 26.60
N THR A 20 2.81 0.93 27.30
CA THR A 20 1.67 0.13 27.77
C THR A 20 0.80 -0.27 26.57
N ALA A 21 0.24 -1.48 26.58
CA ALA A 21 -0.52 -2.01 25.46
C ALA A 21 -1.86 -2.59 25.94
N ASP A 22 -2.92 -2.26 25.22
CA ASP A 22 -4.27 -2.81 25.39
C ASP A 22 -4.69 -3.47 24.07
N PHE A 23 -5.34 -4.64 24.15
CA PHE A 23 -5.74 -5.44 22.99
C PHE A 23 -7.25 -5.60 22.96
N PHE A 24 -7.86 -5.26 21.83
CA PHE A 24 -9.31 -5.32 21.64
C PHE A 24 -9.63 -6.09 20.36
N VAL A 25 -10.71 -6.87 20.39
CA VAL A 25 -11.27 -7.55 19.22
C VAL A 25 -12.59 -6.86 18.90
N ALA A 26 -12.65 -6.20 17.75
CA ALA A 26 -13.83 -5.47 17.28
C ALA A 26 -13.81 -5.32 15.77
N ASP A 27 -15.00 -5.29 15.15
CA ASP A 27 -15.13 -4.82 13.78
C ASP A 27 -15.16 -3.28 13.77
N CYS A 28 -14.04 -2.68 13.40
CA CYS A 28 -13.88 -1.23 13.34
C CYS A 28 -14.74 -0.54 12.27
N SER A 29 -15.35 -1.31 11.36
CA SER A 29 -16.24 -0.84 10.30
C SER A 29 -17.73 -0.95 10.65
N GLU A 30 -18.09 -1.66 11.72
CA GLU A 30 -19.47 -1.75 12.20
C GLU A 30 -19.67 -1.11 13.58
N MET A 31 -18.73 -1.37 14.49
CA MET A 31 -18.83 -1.02 15.91
C MET A 31 -18.39 0.42 16.20
N ILE A 32 -18.91 1.02 17.27
CA ILE A 32 -18.48 2.33 17.76
C ILE A 32 -17.35 2.13 18.78
N LEU A 33 -16.10 2.36 18.39
CA LEU A 33 -14.94 2.01 19.22
C LEU A 33 -14.88 2.76 20.55
N GLN A 34 -15.42 3.99 20.62
CA GLN A 34 -15.50 4.75 21.87
C GLN A 34 -16.32 4.06 22.98
N GLN A 35 -17.20 3.11 22.63
CA GLN A 35 -17.97 2.35 23.61
C GLN A 35 -17.18 1.17 24.18
N MET A 36 -16.10 0.75 23.51
CA MET A 36 -15.27 -0.39 23.91
C MET A 36 -13.94 0.04 24.54
N LEU A 37 -13.40 1.17 24.08
CA LEU A 37 -12.14 1.71 24.57
C LEU A 37 -12.33 2.45 25.91
N PRO A 38 -11.25 2.64 26.69
CA PRO A 38 -11.29 3.41 27.92
C PRO A 38 -11.93 4.79 27.71
N ARG A 39 -12.73 5.25 28.69
CA ARG A 39 -13.41 6.54 28.62
C ARG A 39 -12.40 7.66 28.34
N ASN A 40 -12.71 8.50 27.35
CA ASN A 40 -11.89 9.62 26.90
C ASN A 40 -10.51 9.24 26.32
N ALA A 41 -10.34 8.01 25.82
CA ALA A 41 -9.15 7.62 25.08
C ALA A 41 -8.95 8.54 23.85
N LEU A 42 -7.78 9.16 23.78
CA LEU A 42 -7.36 10.02 22.67
C LEU A 42 -5.90 9.71 22.33
N TYR A 43 -5.63 9.59 21.04
CA TYR A 43 -4.33 9.19 20.50
C TYR A 43 -3.77 10.28 19.60
N ASP A 44 -2.45 10.45 19.64
CA ASP A 44 -1.72 11.36 18.74
C ASP A 44 -1.62 10.79 17.31
N LEU A 45 -1.65 9.45 17.18
CA LEU A 45 -1.53 8.71 15.93
C LEU A 45 -2.54 7.56 15.87
N VAL A 46 -3.23 7.45 14.74
CA VAL A 46 -3.95 6.23 14.36
C VAL A 46 -3.27 5.66 13.10
N SER A 47 -2.93 4.38 13.15
CA SER A 47 -2.24 3.67 12.06
C SER A 47 -3.11 2.52 11.56
N CYS A 48 -3.47 2.54 10.27
CA CYS A 48 -4.26 1.49 9.63
C CYS A 48 -3.48 0.91 8.45
N GLN A 49 -2.69 -0.13 8.71
CA GLN A 49 -1.83 -0.73 7.69
C GLN A 49 -2.55 -1.90 7.02
N PHE A 50 -2.71 -1.84 5.70
CA PHE A 50 -3.30 -2.92 4.88
C PHE A 50 -4.68 -3.38 5.34
N ALA A 51 -5.51 -2.48 5.88
CA ALA A 51 -6.82 -2.84 6.41
C ALA A 51 -7.98 -1.90 6.03
N LEU A 52 -7.69 -0.65 5.63
CA LEU A 52 -8.76 0.34 5.39
C LEU A 52 -9.72 -0.07 4.26
N HIS A 53 -9.19 -0.75 3.25
CA HIS A 53 -9.95 -1.16 2.06
C HIS A 53 -11.06 -2.19 2.36
N TYR A 54 -10.95 -2.98 3.43
CA TYR A 54 -12.02 -3.91 3.81
C TYR A 54 -13.31 -3.18 4.20
N ALA A 55 -13.22 -1.94 4.70
CA ALA A 55 -14.39 -1.14 5.06
C ALA A 55 -15.11 -0.49 3.86
N PHE A 56 -14.58 -0.63 2.64
CA PHE A 56 -15.16 -0.04 1.42
C PHE A 56 -16.17 -0.94 0.71
N GLU A 57 -16.60 -2.03 1.36
CA GLU A 57 -17.76 -2.82 0.95
C GLU A 57 -19.02 -1.97 0.81
N SER A 58 -19.28 -1.09 1.79
CA SER A 58 -20.43 -0.18 1.79
C SER A 58 -20.06 1.21 2.31
N ILE A 59 -20.88 2.20 1.95
CA ILE A 59 -20.73 3.57 2.46
C ILE A 59 -20.86 3.64 3.99
N ASN A 60 -21.69 2.79 4.60
CA ASN A 60 -21.92 2.77 6.04
C ASN A 60 -20.66 2.32 6.79
N GLN A 61 -20.01 1.25 6.30
CA GLN A 61 -18.76 0.74 6.85
C GLN A 61 -17.61 1.76 6.69
N ALA A 62 -17.47 2.36 5.51
CA ALA A 62 -16.45 3.38 5.26
C ALA A 62 -16.64 4.62 6.15
N ARG A 63 -17.89 5.07 6.33
CA ARG A 63 -18.22 6.17 7.25
C ARG A 63 -17.94 5.81 8.70
N ARG A 64 -18.28 4.58 9.13
CA ARG A 64 -18.07 4.13 10.50
C ARG A 64 -16.58 4.11 10.86
N ILE A 65 -15.73 3.53 10.02
CA ILE A 65 -14.30 3.45 10.32
C ILE A 65 -13.66 4.85 10.38
N LEU A 66 -14.03 5.75 9.47
CA LEU A 66 -13.54 7.14 9.49
C LEU A 66 -14.03 7.93 10.71
N SER A 67 -15.29 7.71 11.11
CA SER A 67 -15.84 8.25 12.35
C SER A 67 -15.05 7.76 13.57
N ASN A 68 -14.79 6.45 13.66
CA ASN A 68 -13.98 5.86 14.72
C ASN A 68 -12.58 6.47 14.77
N ILE A 69 -11.86 6.49 13.64
CA ILE A 69 -10.51 7.09 13.51
C ILE A 69 -10.51 8.53 14.02
N SER A 70 -11.41 9.38 13.51
CA SER A 70 -11.46 10.77 13.91
C SER A 70 -11.82 10.93 15.39
N SER A 71 -12.76 10.14 15.90
CA SER A 71 -13.22 10.22 17.29
C SER A 71 -12.13 9.88 18.32
N LEU A 72 -11.16 9.06 17.91
CA LEU A 72 -10.04 8.62 18.74
C LEU A 72 -8.80 9.50 18.58
N LEU A 73 -8.72 10.33 17.54
CA LEU A 73 -7.63 11.29 17.38
C LEU A 73 -7.87 12.54 18.23
N ARG A 74 -6.81 13.02 18.88
CA ARG A 74 -6.78 14.39 19.43
C ARG A 74 -6.66 15.41 18.31
N GLU A 75 -6.93 16.68 18.60
CA GLU A 75 -6.72 17.76 17.63
C GLU A 75 -5.26 17.77 17.17
N ASN A 76 -5.04 17.98 15.86
CA ASN A 76 -3.75 17.88 15.17
C ASN A 76 -3.12 16.48 15.15
N GLY A 77 -3.78 15.47 15.73
CA GLY A 77 -3.38 14.07 15.61
C GLY A 77 -3.42 13.60 14.16
N VAL A 78 -2.63 12.58 13.85
CA VAL A 78 -2.40 12.10 12.49
C VAL A 78 -3.02 10.72 12.30
N PHE A 79 -3.71 10.54 11.18
CA PHE A 79 -4.10 9.23 10.68
C PHE A 79 -3.20 8.86 9.50
N ILE A 80 -2.58 7.68 9.54
CA ILE A 80 -1.80 7.12 8.43
C ILE A 80 -2.37 5.77 8.01
N ALA A 81 -2.35 5.49 6.70
CA ALA A 81 -2.73 4.18 6.19
C ALA A 81 -1.94 3.79 4.93
N THR A 82 -1.77 2.47 4.75
CA THR A 82 -1.40 1.87 3.48
C THR A 82 -2.66 1.27 2.84
N ILE A 83 -2.92 1.65 1.60
CA ILE A 83 -4.09 1.21 0.85
C ILE A 83 -3.68 0.71 -0.55
N PRO A 84 -4.43 -0.23 -1.14
CA PRO A 84 -4.29 -0.56 -2.55
C PRO A 84 -4.43 0.70 -3.42
N ASN A 85 -3.56 0.82 -4.42
CA ASN A 85 -3.51 1.94 -5.34
C ASN A 85 -4.57 1.74 -6.42
N ALA A 86 -5.72 2.39 -6.25
CA ALA A 86 -6.83 2.29 -7.20
C ALA A 86 -6.43 2.66 -8.65
N TYR A 87 -5.48 3.57 -8.84
CA TYR A 87 -5.02 3.94 -10.18
C TYR A 87 -4.27 2.80 -10.87
N GLU A 88 -3.42 2.09 -10.14
CA GLU A 88 -2.73 0.90 -10.66
C GLU A 88 -3.69 -0.26 -10.89
N ILE A 89 -4.64 -0.47 -9.97
CA ILE A 89 -5.71 -1.47 -10.13
C ILE A 89 -6.50 -1.20 -11.43
N VAL A 90 -6.94 0.03 -11.65
CA VAL A 90 -7.70 0.41 -12.85
C VAL A 90 -6.84 0.27 -14.10
N ARG A 91 -5.57 0.72 -14.08
CA ARG A 91 -4.64 0.60 -15.21
C ARG A 91 -4.46 -0.87 -15.62
N ARG A 92 -4.12 -1.74 -14.68
CA ARG A 92 -3.89 -3.17 -14.93
C ARG A 92 -5.17 -3.91 -15.31
N SER A 93 -6.32 -3.51 -14.77
CA SER A 93 -7.63 -4.04 -15.18
C SER A 93 -7.96 -3.71 -16.64
N ASN A 94 -7.68 -2.48 -17.08
CA ASN A 94 -7.86 -2.06 -18.48
C ASN A 94 -6.91 -2.82 -19.41
N GLU A 95 -5.65 -3.00 -19.02
CA GLU A 95 -4.68 -3.78 -19.80
C GLU A 95 -5.12 -5.23 -19.98
N ALA A 96 -5.52 -5.89 -18.89
CA ALA A 96 -6.04 -7.27 -18.94
C ALA A 96 -7.30 -7.39 -19.83
N LEU A 97 -8.22 -6.43 -19.74
CA LEU A 97 -9.42 -6.43 -20.56
C LEU A 97 -9.12 -6.20 -22.06
N ASN A 98 -8.22 -5.28 -22.38
CA ASN A 98 -7.86 -5.01 -23.78
C ASN A 98 -7.17 -6.21 -24.45
N VAL A 99 -6.37 -6.98 -23.70
CA VAL A 99 -5.82 -8.26 -24.17
C VAL A 99 -6.94 -9.28 -24.43
N TYR A 100 -7.95 -9.35 -23.55
CA TYR A 100 -9.09 -10.26 -23.74
C TYR A 100 -9.92 -9.91 -25.00
N VAL A 101 -10.19 -8.62 -25.23
CA VAL A 101 -11.03 -8.12 -26.34
C VAL A 101 -10.34 -8.30 -27.70
N GLN A 102 -9.01 -8.24 -27.74
CA GLN A 102 -8.24 -8.47 -28.97
C GLN A 102 -8.14 -9.96 -29.34
N ASN A 103 -8.53 -10.88 -28.46
CA ASN A 103 -8.54 -12.30 -28.77
C ASN A 103 -9.84 -12.69 -29.53
N PRO A 104 -9.75 -13.15 -30.79
CA PRO A 104 -10.91 -13.44 -31.64
C PRO A 104 -11.76 -14.64 -31.18
N SER A 105 -11.26 -15.44 -30.24
CA SER A 105 -11.93 -16.58 -29.60
C SER A 105 -12.77 -16.18 -28.37
N SER A 106 -12.64 -14.95 -27.89
CA SER A 106 -13.37 -14.43 -26.74
C SER A 106 -14.74 -13.91 -27.15
N GLN A 107 -15.82 -14.61 -26.77
CA GLN A 107 -17.17 -14.05 -26.90
C GLN A 107 -17.31 -12.78 -26.04
N ASN A 108 -18.15 -11.85 -26.50
CA ASN A 108 -18.27 -10.43 -26.10
C ASN A 108 -18.53 -10.11 -24.60
N ASP A 109 -18.57 -11.08 -23.70
CA ASP A 109 -18.85 -10.87 -22.27
C ASP A 109 -17.67 -11.38 -21.41
N ALA A 110 -16.77 -10.48 -21.02
CA ALA A 110 -15.73 -10.81 -20.04
C ALA A 110 -16.38 -11.15 -18.70
N ARG A 111 -16.31 -12.42 -18.29
CA ARG A 111 -16.91 -12.93 -17.04
C ARG A 111 -16.11 -12.57 -15.79
N GLU A 112 -14.85 -12.22 -15.98
CA GLU A 112 -13.94 -11.77 -14.94
C GLU A 112 -12.81 -10.94 -15.57
N ILE A 113 -12.16 -10.12 -14.74
CA ILE A 113 -10.88 -9.50 -15.08
C ILE A 113 -9.85 -10.06 -14.11
N LYS A 114 -8.79 -10.66 -14.65
CA LYS A 114 -7.69 -11.21 -13.86
C LYS A 114 -6.35 -10.67 -14.35
N PHE A 115 -5.52 -10.24 -13.41
CA PHE A 115 -4.14 -9.86 -13.67
C PHE A 115 -3.25 -10.23 -12.48
N GLY A 116 -1.95 -10.31 -12.70
CA GLY A 116 -1.01 -10.75 -11.69
C GLY A 116 0.29 -11.21 -12.31
N ASN A 117 1.10 -11.85 -11.47
CA ASN A 117 2.33 -12.54 -11.84
C ASN A 117 2.45 -13.82 -10.99
N PRO A 118 3.57 -14.55 -11.00
CA PRO A 118 3.70 -15.76 -10.20
C PRO A 118 3.54 -15.57 -8.67
N VAL A 119 3.74 -14.35 -8.16
CA VAL A 119 3.74 -14.04 -6.71
C VAL A 119 2.38 -13.55 -6.23
N TYR A 120 1.61 -12.83 -7.07
CA TYR A 120 0.30 -12.31 -6.69
C TYR A 120 -0.72 -12.39 -7.83
N SER A 121 -2.01 -12.43 -7.48
CA SER A 121 -3.08 -12.23 -8.46
C SER A 121 -4.24 -11.41 -7.90
N VAL A 122 -4.86 -10.63 -8.78
CA VAL A 122 -6.08 -9.87 -8.54
C VAL A 122 -7.14 -10.38 -9.48
N THR A 123 -8.31 -10.75 -8.94
CA THR A 123 -9.44 -11.24 -9.74
C THR A 123 -10.71 -10.46 -9.41
N PHE A 124 -11.28 -9.79 -10.40
CA PHE A 124 -12.58 -9.13 -10.32
C PHE A 124 -13.67 -9.99 -10.96
N PRO A 125 -14.75 -10.36 -10.22
CA PRO A 125 -15.92 -10.96 -10.84
C PRO A 125 -16.67 -9.93 -11.69
N ALA A 126 -17.44 -10.38 -12.69
CA ALA A 126 -18.24 -9.51 -13.56
C ALA A 126 -19.18 -8.54 -12.81
N THR A 127 -19.63 -8.90 -11.60
CA THR A 127 -20.48 -8.04 -10.76
C THR A 127 -19.77 -6.82 -10.18
N SER A 128 -18.44 -6.80 -10.19
CA SER A 128 -17.65 -5.75 -9.55
C SER A 128 -17.31 -4.58 -10.46
N PHE A 129 -17.57 -4.68 -11.77
CA PHE A 129 -17.21 -3.65 -12.73
C PHE A 129 -18.25 -3.50 -13.85
N SER A 130 -18.10 -2.43 -14.63
CA SER A 130 -18.88 -2.20 -15.84
C SER A 130 -17.94 -1.75 -16.95
N ILE A 131 -18.23 -2.17 -18.17
CA ILE A 131 -17.42 -1.87 -19.35
C ILE A 131 -18.03 -0.70 -20.12
N ARG A 132 -17.23 0.31 -20.44
CA ARG A 132 -17.62 1.43 -21.30
C ARG A 132 -16.78 1.44 -22.57
N ARG A 133 -17.44 1.63 -23.72
CA ARG A 133 -16.74 1.89 -24.98
C ARG A 133 -16.50 3.38 -25.13
N ARG A 134 -15.23 3.76 -25.26
CA ARG A 134 -14.83 5.12 -25.56
C ARG A 134 -14.66 5.25 -27.08
N ARG A 135 -15.64 5.88 -27.73
CA ARG A 135 -15.53 6.25 -29.15
C ARG A 135 -14.53 7.40 -29.30
N ASN A 136 -13.27 7.07 -29.55
CA ASN A 136 -12.28 8.04 -30.02
C ASN A 136 -12.08 7.85 -31.53
N GLN A 137 -11.72 8.92 -32.25
CA GLN A 137 -11.68 8.99 -33.73
C GLN A 137 -10.70 8.00 -34.41
N THR A 138 -9.89 7.24 -33.66
CA THR A 138 -8.85 6.39 -34.25
C THR A 138 -8.75 4.96 -33.71
N ASN A 139 -9.52 4.55 -32.69
CA ASN A 139 -9.70 3.15 -32.26
C ASN A 139 -10.79 3.06 -31.17
N ASP A 140 -11.62 2.01 -31.22
CA ASP A 140 -12.60 1.70 -30.16
C ASP A 140 -11.85 1.18 -28.92
N ALA A 141 -11.56 2.06 -27.96
CA ALA A 141 -10.96 1.67 -26.68
C ALA A 141 -12.05 1.27 -25.68
N ILE A 142 -11.82 0.17 -24.96
CA ILE A 142 -12.71 -0.30 -23.90
C ILE A 142 -12.12 0.08 -22.55
N GLU A 143 -12.95 0.63 -21.66
CA GLU A 143 -12.56 1.11 -20.34
C GLU A 143 -13.42 0.47 -19.25
N VAL A 144 -12.75 -0.02 -18.20
CA VAL A 144 -13.35 -0.57 -16.99
C VAL A 144 -13.73 0.56 -16.06
N THR A 145 -14.94 0.47 -15.52
CA THR A 145 -15.45 1.36 -14.48
C THR A 145 -15.86 0.56 -13.26
N PHE A 146 -15.52 1.05 -12.08
CA PHE A 146 -15.85 0.43 -10.79
C PHE A 146 -16.87 1.28 -10.03
N PRO A 147 -17.80 0.67 -9.27
CA PRO A 147 -18.63 1.41 -8.34
C PRO A 147 -17.78 2.03 -7.23
N LEU A 148 -18.28 3.11 -6.61
CA LEU A 148 -17.57 3.82 -5.54
C LEU A 148 -17.42 3.00 -4.25
N PHE A 149 -18.32 2.05 -4.02
CA PHE A 149 -18.32 1.11 -2.91
C PHE A 149 -18.67 -0.28 -3.43
N GLY A 150 -18.22 -1.33 -2.75
CA GLY A 150 -18.56 -2.71 -3.11
C GLY A 150 -17.86 -3.23 -4.37
N ALA A 151 -16.90 -2.48 -4.92
CA ALA A 151 -16.03 -2.92 -6.01
C ALA A 151 -15.07 -4.01 -5.52
N LYS A 152 -15.60 -5.23 -5.35
CA LYS A 152 -14.93 -6.37 -4.74
C LYS A 152 -13.93 -7.01 -5.70
N TYR A 153 -12.74 -7.34 -5.22
CA TYR A 153 -11.81 -8.24 -5.90
C TYR A 153 -11.23 -9.24 -4.92
N ASN A 154 -10.79 -10.39 -5.42
CA ASN A 154 -9.97 -11.31 -4.65
C ASN A 154 -8.49 -10.94 -4.85
N PHE A 155 -7.76 -10.75 -3.76
CA PHE A 155 -6.32 -10.55 -3.76
C PHE A 155 -5.65 -11.80 -3.19
N PHE A 156 -4.83 -12.44 -4.01
CA PHE A 156 -3.98 -13.55 -3.63
C PHE A 156 -2.53 -13.08 -3.64
N LEU A 157 -1.79 -13.38 -2.58
CA LEU A 157 -0.36 -13.17 -2.45
C LEU A 157 0.25 -14.43 -1.83
N ASP A 158 1.20 -15.03 -2.55
CA ASP A 158 1.79 -16.31 -2.17
C ASP A 158 2.38 -16.26 -0.74
N GLY A 159 2.03 -17.26 0.06
CA GLY A 159 2.45 -17.38 1.45
C GLY A 159 1.91 -16.33 2.43
N VAL A 160 1.06 -15.38 2.01
CA VAL A 160 0.58 -14.29 2.88
C VAL A 160 -0.93 -14.22 2.98
N VAL A 161 -1.65 -14.00 1.87
CA VAL A 161 -3.12 -13.78 1.91
C VAL A 161 -3.83 -14.37 0.70
N ASP A 162 -5.08 -14.75 0.91
CA ASP A 162 -6.07 -15.02 -0.14
C ASP A 162 -7.42 -14.50 0.36
N CYS A 163 -7.71 -13.22 0.08
CA CYS A 163 -8.82 -12.53 0.71
C CYS A 163 -9.57 -11.58 -0.24
N PRO A 164 -10.88 -11.36 0.03
CA PRO A 164 -11.64 -10.34 -0.67
C PRO A 164 -11.30 -8.94 -0.16
N GLU A 165 -11.01 -8.03 -1.08
CA GLU A 165 -10.76 -6.61 -0.82
C GLU A 165 -11.73 -5.74 -1.66
N PHE A 166 -11.73 -4.43 -1.41
CA PHE A 166 -12.55 -3.46 -2.14
C PHE A 166 -11.73 -2.27 -2.64
N VAL A 167 -12.02 -1.80 -3.85
CA VAL A 167 -11.31 -0.65 -4.44
C VAL A 167 -11.57 0.62 -3.63
N VAL A 168 -10.50 1.31 -3.23
CA VAL A 168 -10.55 2.58 -2.51
C VAL A 168 -10.15 3.72 -3.44
N TYR A 169 -11.13 4.46 -3.96
CA TYR A 169 -10.85 5.63 -4.81
C TYR A 169 -10.40 6.82 -3.94
N PRO A 170 -9.15 7.32 -4.07
CA PRO A 170 -8.64 8.30 -3.10
C PRO A 170 -9.41 9.63 -3.02
N PRO A 171 -9.90 10.23 -4.12
CA PRO A 171 -10.76 11.41 -4.03
C PRO A 171 -12.08 11.18 -3.28
N LEU A 172 -12.63 9.95 -3.32
CA LEU A 172 -13.78 9.58 -2.49
C LEU A 172 -13.38 9.49 -1.02
N LEU A 173 -12.25 8.83 -0.72
CA LEU A 173 -11.72 8.74 0.64
C LEU A 173 -11.51 10.14 1.24
N ASP A 174 -10.87 11.07 0.50
CA ASP A 174 -10.67 12.45 0.92
C ASP A 174 -12.00 13.15 1.22
N ARG A 175 -13.01 12.96 0.37
CA ARG A 175 -14.34 13.54 0.55
C ARG A 175 -15.04 13.00 1.80
N LEU A 176 -14.98 11.69 2.04
CA LEU A 176 -15.56 11.09 3.26
C LEU A 176 -14.79 11.50 4.51
N ALA A 177 -13.47 11.57 4.44
CA ALA A 177 -12.61 11.98 5.55
C ALA A 177 -12.88 13.43 6.00
N ALA A 178 -13.19 14.32 5.04
CA ALA A 178 -13.54 15.71 5.32
C ALA A 178 -14.77 15.85 6.24
N ASP A 179 -15.79 14.98 6.09
CA ASP A 179 -16.97 14.96 6.99
C ASP A 179 -16.57 14.73 8.46
N TYR A 180 -15.39 14.14 8.70
CA TYR A 180 -14.83 13.85 10.01
C TYR A 180 -13.61 14.71 10.35
N LYS A 181 -13.43 15.86 9.69
CA LYS A 181 -12.34 16.84 9.97
C LYS A 181 -10.94 16.27 9.75
N LEU A 182 -10.83 15.20 8.97
CA LEU A 182 -9.57 14.62 8.56
C LEU A 182 -9.19 15.25 7.22
N VAL A 183 -8.14 16.07 7.23
CA VAL A 183 -7.66 16.76 6.04
C VAL A 183 -6.40 16.05 5.52
N PRO A 184 -6.34 15.65 4.24
CA PRO A 184 -5.15 15.00 3.71
C PRO A 184 -3.95 15.93 3.80
N THR A 185 -2.82 15.42 4.29
CA THR A 185 -1.57 16.19 4.40
C THR A 185 -0.86 16.30 3.06
N GLN A 186 -1.12 15.34 2.17
CA GLN A 186 -0.57 15.24 0.82
C GLN A 186 -1.47 14.36 -0.06
N LYS A 187 -1.28 14.42 -1.37
CA LYS A 187 -1.88 13.44 -2.29
C LYS A 187 -1.35 12.02 -1.96
N PRO A 188 -2.12 10.96 -2.25
CA PRO A 188 -1.63 9.59 -2.11
C PRO A 188 -0.28 9.42 -2.81
N VAL A 189 0.67 8.79 -2.12
CA VAL A 189 2.00 8.52 -2.67
C VAL A 189 2.14 7.02 -2.83
N SER A 190 2.35 6.55 -4.06
CA SER A 190 2.64 5.13 -4.31
C SER A 190 3.84 4.67 -3.47
N PHE A 191 3.81 3.45 -2.95
CA PHE A 191 4.88 2.88 -2.16
C PHE A 191 6.24 2.99 -2.86
N ALA A 192 6.31 2.62 -4.15
CA ALA A 192 7.54 2.72 -4.94
C ALA A 192 8.13 4.14 -4.95
N LYS A 193 7.30 5.17 -5.20
CA LYS A 193 7.74 6.58 -5.13
C LYS A 193 8.19 6.99 -3.73
N ASN A 194 7.46 6.60 -2.68
CA ASN A 194 7.84 6.92 -1.31
C ASN A 194 9.16 6.26 -0.92
N PHE A 195 9.33 5.00 -1.29
CA PHE A 195 10.53 4.20 -1.08
C PHE A 195 11.74 4.83 -1.78
N TYR A 196 11.61 5.14 -3.07
CA TYR A 196 12.64 5.83 -3.84
C TYR A 196 13.04 7.17 -3.21
N ASN A 197 12.05 8.03 -2.92
CA ASN A 197 12.32 9.33 -2.32
C ASN A 197 13.02 9.22 -0.96
N THR A 198 12.63 8.24 -0.15
CA THR A 198 13.24 8.00 1.16
C THR A 198 14.70 7.57 1.04
N LEU A 199 15.04 6.76 0.04
CA LEU A 199 16.43 6.32 -0.19
C LEU A 199 17.32 7.35 -0.86
N CYS A 200 16.75 8.26 -1.66
CA CYS A 200 17.49 9.33 -2.32
C CYS A 200 17.67 10.57 -1.44
N ASN A 201 16.77 10.82 -0.49
CA ASN A 201 16.83 11.99 0.38
C ASN A 201 17.77 11.74 1.58
N ARG A 202 18.83 12.55 1.68
CA ARG A 202 19.84 12.48 2.77
C ARG A 202 19.43 13.21 4.05
N SER A 203 18.14 13.48 4.25
CA SER A 203 17.66 14.41 5.29
C SER A 203 17.44 13.77 6.66
N SER A 204 17.51 12.43 6.77
CA SER A 204 17.27 11.72 8.03
C SER A 204 18.57 11.57 8.84
N PRO A 205 18.54 11.75 10.18
CA PRO A 205 19.66 11.46 11.06
C PRO A 205 20.14 10.00 11.02
N GLN A 206 19.28 9.09 10.55
CA GLN A 206 19.57 7.68 10.36
C GLN A 206 19.46 7.34 8.87
N ASP A 207 20.49 6.69 8.32
CA ASP A 207 20.48 6.24 6.94
C ASP A 207 19.45 5.10 6.77
N PRO A 208 18.37 5.30 6.00
CA PRO A 208 17.34 4.28 5.80
C PRO A 208 17.90 3.00 5.16
N LYS A 209 19.02 3.09 4.42
CA LYS A 209 19.68 1.91 3.84
C LYS A 209 20.23 0.98 4.90
N ILE A 210 20.74 1.52 6.02
CA ILE A 210 21.23 0.72 7.15
C ILE A 210 20.07 -0.07 7.77
N LEU A 211 18.90 0.56 7.92
CA LEU A 211 17.72 -0.11 8.45
C LEU A 211 17.24 -1.23 7.51
N LEU A 212 17.12 -0.95 6.21
CA LEU A 212 16.71 -1.97 5.23
C LEU A 212 17.67 -3.16 5.21
N LYS A 213 18.99 -2.92 5.28
CA LYS A 213 19.98 -3.98 5.37
C LYS A 213 19.81 -4.83 6.63
N ARG A 214 19.53 -4.20 7.77
CA ARG A 214 19.30 -4.90 9.05
C ARG A 214 17.98 -5.68 9.09
N MET A 215 17.00 -5.25 8.31
CA MET A 215 15.71 -5.94 8.15
C MET A 215 15.76 -7.03 7.08
N GLU A 216 16.88 -7.16 6.36
CA GLU A 216 17.00 -8.06 5.19
C GLU A 216 15.87 -7.81 4.18
N ALA A 217 15.47 -6.54 4.04
CA ALA A 217 14.29 -6.14 3.28
C ALA A 217 14.51 -6.10 1.75
N LEU A 218 15.75 -6.34 1.30
CA LEU A 218 16.16 -6.36 -0.09
C LEU A 218 17.12 -7.51 -0.31
N GLU A 219 16.98 -8.19 -1.44
CA GLU A 219 17.86 -9.26 -1.86
C GLU A 219 19.21 -8.68 -2.29
N PRO A 220 20.34 -9.25 -1.80
CA PRO A 220 21.65 -8.87 -2.29
C PRO A 220 21.85 -9.44 -3.70
N TRP A 221 22.06 -8.56 -4.66
CA TRP A 221 22.48 -8.91 -6.01
C TRP A 221 23.98 -8.68 -6.16
N HIS A 222 24.71 -9.72 -6.54
CA HIS A 222 26.16 -9.67 -6.77
C HIS A 222 26.47 -9.73 -8.27
N ILE A 223 27.37 -8.86 -8.74
CA ILE A 223 27.79 -8.77 -10.16
C ILE A 223 28.48 -10.07 -10.63
N ASN A 224 29.03 -10.87 -9.71
CA ASN A 224 29.67 -12.17 -10.01
C ASN A 224 28.72 -13.38 -9.95
N HIS A 225 27.39 -13.19 -9.83
CA HIS A 225 26.49 -14.30 -10.13
C HIS A 225 26.69 -14.65 -11.60
N ASP A 226 27.26 -15.84 -11.84
CA ASP A 226 27.49 -16.41 -13.17
C ASP A 226 26.39 -15.97 -14.15
N TYR A 227 26.79 -15.58 -15.35
CA TYR A 227 25.94 -15.26 -16.52
C TYR A 227 24.74 -16.23 -16.75
N SER A 228 24.62 -17.32 -16.00
CA SER A 228 23.38 -18.07 -15.80
C SER A 228 22.17 -17.24 -15.33
N CYS A 229 22.35 -16.18 -14.52
CA CYS A 229 21.27 -15.31 -14.05
C CYS A 229 21.00 -14.09 -14.95
N SER A 230 21.86 -13.81 -15.94
CA SER A 230 21.62 -12.71 -16.89
C SER A 230 20.45 -12.95 -17.84
N ASN A 231 19.89 -14.18 -17.84
CA ASN A 231 18.66 -14.54 -18.54
C ASN A 231 17.41 -14.51 -17.64
N ASN A 232 17.54 -14.15 -16.36
CA ASN A 232 16.38 -14.07 -15.49
C ASN A 232 15.64 -12.73 -15.70
N ALA A 233 14.50 -12.80 -16.39
CA ALA A 233 13.64 -11.65 -16.66
C ALA A 233 13.21 -10.90 -15.38
N GLU A 234 13.27 -11.54 -14.22
CA GLU A 234 12.97 -10.95 -12.92
C GLU A 234 13.99 -9.89 -12.45
N TYR A 235 15.20 -9.86 -13.01
CA TYR A 235 16.25 -8.91 -12.61
C TYR A 235 16.80 -8.08 -13.78
N ALA A 236 16.07 -8.03 -14.90
CA ALA A 236 16.49 -7.30 -16.09
C ALA A 236 16.76 -5.79 -15.83
N HIS A 237 16.03 -5.18 -14.87
CA HIS A 237 16.24 -3.78 -14.46
C HIS A 237 17.64 -3.50 -13.91
N LEU A 238 18.32 -4.51 -13.37
CA LEU A 238 19.69 -4.38 -12.87
C LEU A 238 20.72 -4.44 -14.01
N ILE A 239 20.46 -5.26 -15.04
CA ILE A 239 21.32 -5.36 -16.23
C ILE A 239 21.34 -4.01 -16.95
N ASP A 240 20.16 -3.41 -17.14
CA ASP A 240 20.04 -2.08 -17.77
C ASP A 240 20.75 -1.01 -16.94
N HIS A 241 20.65 -1.05 -15.61
CA HIS A 241 21.33 -0.10 -14.74
C HIS A 241 22.86 -0.28 -14.74
N GLN A 242 23.35 -1.53 -14.77
CA GLN A 242 24.78 -1.84 -14.85
C GLN A 242 25.39 -1.32 -16.16
N ASN A 243 24.73 -1.59 -17.29
CA ASN A 243 25.21 -1.13 -18.60
C ASN A 243 25.30 0.41 -18.71
N ASN A 244 24.48 1.12 -17.94
CA ASN A 244 24.42 2.58 -17.92
C ASN A 244 25.27 3.23 -16.81
N SER A 245 25.86 2.46 -15.89
CA SER A 245 26.62 2.99 -14.74
C SER A 245 28.11 2.66 -14.85
N HIS A 246 28.97 3.69 -14.83
CA HIS A 246 30.43 3.54 -14.77
C HIS A 246 30.98 3.22 -13.36
N ASN A 247 30.11 2.87 -12.40
CA ASN A 247 30.51 2.59 -11.02
C ASN A 247 30.56 1.08 -10.75
N ASP A 248 31.75 0.59 -10.43
CA ASP A 248 32.05 -0.80 -10.02
C ASP A 248 31.55 -1.11 -8.59
N SER A 249 30.29 -0.81 -8.29
CA SER A 249 29.69 -1.25 -7.03
C SER A 249 29.34 -2.74 -7.12
N TYR A 250 30.17 -3.59 -6.51
CA TYR A 250 30.07 -5.05 -6.57
C TYR A 250 28.76 -5.67 -6.03
N SER A 251 27.90 -4.91 -5.34
CA SER A 251 26.62 -5.43 -4.81
C SER A 251 25.52 -4.37 -4.75
N PHE A 252 24.30 -4.74 -5.15
CA PHE A 252 23.08 -3.94 -5.01
C PHE A 252 22.07 -4.64 -4.10
N GLY A 253 21.20 -3.87 -3.44
CA GLY A 253 20.01 -4.42 -2.78
C GLY A 253 18.81 -4.17 -3.68
N THR A 254 18.02 -5.19 -3.99
CA THR A 254 16.85 -5.06 -4.88
C THR A 254 15.69 -5.96 -4.45
N LEU A 255 14.62 -5.95 -5.24
CA LEU A 255 13.59 -6.98 -5.24
C LEU A 255 13.49 -7.56 -6.66
N SER A 256 12.94 -8.76 -6.79
CA SER A 256 12.54 -9.29 -8.09
C SER A 256 11.53 -8.36 -8.78
N LYS A 257 11.40 -8.46 -10.11
CA LYS A 257 10.38 -7.74 -10.87
C LYS A 257 8.99 -8.05 -10.34
N SER A 258 8.70 -9.31 -10.05
CA SER A 258 7.40 -9.75 -9.54
C SER A 258 7.06 -9.11 -8.19
N ASP A 259 8.05 -9.00 -7.30
CA ASP A 259 7.90 -8.34 -6.00
C ASP A 259 7.75 -6.81 -6.12
N TRP A 260 8.47 -6.19 -7.06
CA TRP A 260 8.27 -4.78 -7.38
C TRP A 260 6.88 -4.49 -7.93
N GLU A 261 6.35 -5.39 -8.77
CA GLU A 261 5.01 -5.26 -9.32
C GLU A 261 3.92 -5.32 -8.25
N VAL A 262 4.06 -6.15 -7.21
CA VAL A 262 3.07 -6.22 -6.12
C VAL A 262 3.24 -5.06 -5.13
N THR A 263 4.47 -4.70 -4.75
CA THR A 263 4.71 -3.59 -3.81
C THR A 263 4.26 -2.25 -4.39
N SER A 264 4.37 -2.06 -5.71
CA SER A 264 3.85 -0.88 -6.41
C SER A 264 2.32 -0.78 -6.48
N MET A 265 1.59 -1.85 -6.12
CA MET A 265 0.12 -1.85 -6.02
C MET A 265 -0.39 -1.12 -4.78
N TYR A 266 0.49 -0.57 -3.94
CA TYR A 266 0.09 0.14 -2.72
C TYR A 266 0.45 1.62 -2.75
N SER A 267 -0.35 2.40 -2.03
CA SER A 267 -0.17 3.83 -1.79
C SER A 267 -0.24 4.13 -0.29
N LEU A 268 0.52 5.14 0.13
CA LEU A 268 0.44 5.72 1.47
C LEU A 268 -0.46 6.95 1.43
N VAL A 269 -1.34 7.04 2.43
CA VAL A 269 -2.17 8.20 2.69
C VAL A 269 -1.96 8.67 4.13
N ALA A 270 -2.07 9.99 4.33
CA ALA A 270 -1.94 10.60 5.64
C ALA A 270 -2.92 11.77 5.76
N TYR A 271 -3.58 11.85 6.91
CA TYR A 271 -4.56 12.88 7.24
C TYR A 271 -4.22 13.48 8.59
N GLN A 272 -4.48 14.77 8.75
CA GLN A 272 -4.41 15.46 10.03
C GLN A 272 -5.80 15.84 10.49
N LYS A 273 -6.13 15.56 11.75
CA LYS A 273 -7.38 16.00 12.37
C LYS A 273 -7.31 17.50 12.66
N LYS A 274 -8.21 18.29 12.09
CA LYS A 274 -8.29 19.74 12.35
C LYS A 274 -9.14 20.05 13.60
N SER A 275 -8.84 21.20 14.22
CA SER A 275 -9.57 21.74 15.38
C SER A 275 -10.96 22.27 14.98
N ASN A 276 -11.86 22.37 15.95
CA ASN A 276 -13.21 22.95 15.77
C ASN A 276 -13.25 24.47 15.70
N LYS A 277 -12.10 25.16 15.86
CA LYS A 277 -12.06 26.62 15.83
C LYS A 277 -12.14 27.13 14.39
N VAL A 278 -13.31 27.63 14.04
CA VAL A 278 -13.56 28.53 12.89
C VAL A 278 -12.86 29.86 13.15
#